data_AF-A0A0Q6JLZ3-F1
#
_entry.id   AF-A0A0Q6JLZ3-F1
#
_cell.length_a   1.000
_cell.length_b   1.000
_cell.length_c   1.000
_cell.angle_alpha   90.00
_cell.angle_beta   90.00
_cell.angle_gamma   90.00
#
_symmetry.space_group_name_H-M   'P 1'
#
loop_
_entity.id
_entity.type
_entity.pdbx_description
1 polymer ?
#
loop_
_entity_poly.entity_id
_entity_poly.type
_entity_poly.pdbx_seq_one_letter_code
_entity_poly.pdbx_strand_id
1 'polypeptide(L)'
;MTSPVLQYGRVEDWIGGLVMDGLDSDDLPDDVALTGTVKLEPMLSESAGGIRVPTMPKWLSVQPIVCTYSNGRLTHRGLPYVMLLAPNEATNPTNWKWQASFDLRLNGAQVVRKQFSFALPVYDPDAALVAGRNPTIVNLTTVQPVNVPGSGTGVVQGPIGFSITGVEIVEDGIQFYREAPGSPDGQVPVGVPVPLPAGSGVIEADSVEAAMLAPEVRDKVEAAITEAEATNRYVPVAPTATYTYETAPDGAKRIKTETKNAVTMTYVYDDAHDGRIATQSDGTTTWTFNYDTDGLMLGVGA
;
A
#
# COMPACT_ATOMS: atom_id res chain seq x y z
N MET A 1 -42.71 12.02 -5.34
CA MET A 1 -42.67 10.72 -4.65
C MET A 1 -41.29 10.13 -4.80
N THR A 2 -40.46 10.22 -3.76
CA THR A 2 -39.16 9.54 -3.68
C THR A 2 -39.44 8.07 -3.37
N SER A 3 -39.08 7.16 -4.28
CA SER A 3 -39.20 5.73 -4.02
C SER A 3 -38.21 5.36 -2.90
N PRO A 4 -38.65 4.86 -1.72
CA PRO A 4 -37.82 4.70 -0.53
C PRO A 4 -36.81 3.53 -0.62
N VAL A 5 -36.48 3.07 -1.82
CA VAL A 5 -35.71 1.83 -2.01
C VAL A 5 -34.43 2.03 -2.81
N LEU A 6 -34.39 3.02 -3.72
CA LEU A 6 -33.16 3.31 -4.47
C LEU A 6 -32.24 4.20 -3.64
N GLN A 7 -31.02 3.73 -3.47
CA GLN A 7 -29.96 4.45 -2.77
C GLN A 7 -28.85 4.83 -3.74
N TYR A 8 -28.11 5.87 -3.40
CA TYR A 8 -27.10 6.45 -4.27
C TYR A 8 -25.79 6.61 -3.51
N GLY A 9 -24.69 6.42 -4.22
CA GLY A 9 -23.34 6.64 -3.71
C GLY A 9 -22.67 7.79 -4.46
N ARG A 10 -21.68 8.40 -3.82
CA ARG A 10 -20.92 9.52 -4.37
C ARG A 10 -19.56 9.04 -4.84
N VAL A 11 -19.21 9.42 -6.07
CA VAL A 11 -17.89 9.13 -6.67
C VAL A 11 -17.16 10.43 -6.97
N GLU A 12 -15.89 10.46 -6.59
CA GLU A 12 -14.95 11.56 -6.80
C GLU A 12 -13.65 11.03 -7.38
N ASP A 13 -12.87 11.90 -8.00
CA ASP A 13 -11.54 11.57 -8.48
C ASP A 13 -10.71 12.84 -8.64
N TRP A 14 -9.41 12.69 -8.42
CA TRP A 14 -8.42 13.72 -8.69
C TRP A 14 -7.22 13.07 -9.37
N ILE A 15 -6.88 13.58 -10.54
CA ILE A 15 -5.77 13.10 -11.36
C ILE A 15 -4.86 14.26 -11.77
N GLY A 16 -3.55 14.04 -11.61
CA GLY A 16 -2.47 14.90 -12.09
C GLY A 16 -1.47 14.08 -12.88
N GLY A 17 -0.73 14.72 -13.75
CA GLY A 17 0.39 14.16 -14.50
C GLY A 17 1.65 14.95 -14.18
N LEU A 18 2.80 14.28 -14.24
CA LEU A 18 4.10 14.95 -14.12
C LEU A 18 4.69 15.14 -15.50
N VAL A 19 5.09 16.38 -15.81
CA VAL A 19 5.85 16.71 -17.01
C VAL A 19 7.30 16.90 -16.57
N MET A 20 8.19 16.02 -17.03
CA MET A 20 9.62 16.10 -16.72
C MET A 20 10.24 17.26 -17.52
N ASP A 21 11.09 18.07 -16.88
CA ASP A 21 11.68 19.29 -17.46
C ASP A 21 10.58 20.27 -17.88
N GLY A 22 10.03 20.95 -16.86
CA GLY A 22 8.76 21.66 -16.89
C GLY A 22 8.64 22.83 -17.87
N LEU A 23 7.44 23.43 -17.89
CA LEU A 23 7.11 24.68 -18.55
C LEU A 23 7.61 25.91 -17.76
N ASP A 24 7.91 25.75 -16.47
CA ASP A 24 8.44 26.82 -15.64
C ASP A 24 9.97 26.95 -15.74
N SER A 25 10.56 27.84 -14.94
CA SER A 25 11.97 28.20 -15.06
C SER A 25 12.92 27.32 -14.26
N ASP A 26 12.41 26.36 -13.50
CA ASP A 26 13.25 25.46 -12.71
C ASP A 26 13.41 24.10 -13.40
N ASP A 27 14.45 23.37 -13.00
CA ASP A 27 14.79 22.06 -13.59
C ASP A 27 13.98 20.91 -12.94
N LEU A 28 12.85 21.21 -12.26
CA LEU A 28 12.02 20.21 -11.60
C LEU A 28 10.85 19.77 -12.50
N PRO A 29 10.27 18.59 -12.23
CA PRO A 29 9.04 18.18 -12.92
C PRO A 29 7.83 19.01 -12.49
N ASP A 30 7.02 19.39 -13.47
CA ASP A 30 5.77 20.12 -13.25
C ASP A 30 4.60 19.18 -12.95
N ASP A 31 3.74 19.56 -11.98
CA ASP A 31 2.42 18.97 -11.80
C ASP A 31 1.40 19.65 -12.71
N VAL A 32 0.86 18.87 -13.64
CA VAL A 32 -0.10 19.33 -14.63
C VAL A 32 -1.39 18.52 -14.53
N ALA A 33 -2.52 19.24 -14.48
CA ALA A 33 -3.83 18.64 -14.49
C ALA A 33 -4.08 17.80 -15.76
N LEU A 34 -4.47 16.54 -15.58
CA LEU A 34 -4.96 15.71 -16.68
C LEU A 34 -6.33 16.18 -17.16
N THR A 35 -6.57 15.98 -18.46
CA THR A 35 -7.85 16.22 -19.11
C THR A 35 -8.39 14.92 -19.71
N GLY A 36 -9.67 14.90 -20.10
CA GLY A 36 -10.29 13.75 -20.75
C GLY A 36 -11.57 13.30 -20.07
N THR A 37 -11.85 12.00 -20.12
CA THR A 37 -13.10 11.43 -19.61
C THR A 37 -12.90 10.15 -18.82
N VAL A 38 -13.86 9.88 -17.94
CA VAL A 38 -14.06 8.57 -17.31
C VAL A 38 -15.46 8.08 -17.65
N LYS A 39 -15.56 6.84 -18.09
CA LYS A 39 -16.81 6.13 -18.31
C LYS A 39 -17.02 5.16 -17.15
N LEU A 40 -18.16 5.32 -16.49
CA LEU A 40 -18.59 4.54 -15.33
C LEU A 40 -19.71 3.61 -15.77
N GLU A 41 -19.45 2.30 -15.75
CA GLU A 41 -20.37 1.28 -16.26
C GLU A 41 -20.85 0.36 -15.13
N PRO A 42 -22.15 0.05 -15.04
CA PRO A 42 -22.62 -0.92 -14.07
C PRO A 42 -22.20 -2.33 -14.51
N MET A 43 -21.50 -3.04 -13.63
CA MET A 43 -21.17 -4.45 -13.82
C MET A 43 -22.31 -5.31 -13.31
N LEU A 44 -23.15 -5.69 -14.27
CA LEU A 44 -24.24 -6.63 -14.08
C LEU A 44 -23.77 -8.05 -14.41
N SER A 45 -24.17 -9.05 -13.61
CA SER A 45 -24.01 -10.44 -14.05
C SER A 45 -24.88 -10.66 -15.30
N GLU A 46 -24.49 -11.59 -16.17
CA GLU A 46 -25.22 -11.89 -17.42
C GLU A 46 -26.70 -12.24 -17.20
N SER A 47 -27.05 -12.68 -15.98
CA SER A 47 -28.41 -12.98 -15.52
C SER A 47 -29.21 -11.78 -14.98
N ALA A 48 -28.60 -10.61 -14.78
CA ALA A 48 -29.20 -9.45 -14.13
C ALA A 48 -29.25 -8.24 -15.07
N GLY A 49 -30.23 -8.16 -15.98
CA GLY A 49 -30.37 -7.03 -16.92
C GLY A 49 -30.88 -5.71 -16.31
N GLY A 50 -30.74 -5.48 -15.00
CA GLY A 50 -31.29 -4.33 -14.30
C GLY A 50 -31.68 -4.58 -12.84
N ILE A 51 -32.35 -3.60 -12.24
CA ILE A 51 -32.76 -3.61 -10.82
C ILE A 51 -34.28 -3.72 -10.71
N ARG A 52 -34.71 -4.67 -9.90
CA ARG A 52 -36.11 -4.80 -9.47
C ARG A 52 -36.33 -3.94 -8.23
N VAL A 53 -37.34 -3.07 -8.27
CA VAL A 53 -37.77 -2.33 -7.08
C VAL A 53 -38.75 -3.21 -6.30
N PRO A 54 -38.50 -3.60 -5.03
CA PRO A 54 -39.42 -4.48 -4.29
C PRO A 54 -40.78 -3.85 -4.04
N THR A 55 -40.82 -2.53 -3.86
CA THR A 55 -42.02 -1.78 -3.48
C THR A 55 -42.89 -1.35 -4.66
N MET A 56 -42.44 -1.57 -5.90
CA MET A 56 -43.19 -1.21 -7.10
C MET A 56 -42.92 -2.24 -8.20
N PRO A 57 -43.91 -2.64 -9.03
CA PRO A 57 -43.68 -3.55 -10.15
C PRO A 57 -42.93 -2.84 -11.29
N LYS A 58 -41.68 -2.43 -11.04
CA LYS A 58 -40.82 -1.68 -11.95
C LYS A 58 -39.46 -2.35 -12.08
N TRP A 59 -39.03 -2.49 -13.33
CA TRP A 59 -37.67 -2.86 -13.72
C TRP A 59 -36.92 -1.61 -14.16
N LEU A 60 -35.70 -1.44 -13.69
CA LEU A 60 -34.85 -0.30 -14.05
C LEU A 60 -33.57 -0.79 -14.72
N SER A 61 -33.37 -0.37 -15.97
CA SER A 61 -32.08 -0.49 -16.63
C SER A 61 -31.17 0.66 -16.16
N VAL A 62 -29.93 0.35 -15.82
CA VAL A 62 -28.92 1.35 -15.46
C VAL A 62 -28.01 1.56 -16.66
N GLN A 63 -27.87 2.81 -17.09
CA GLN A 63 -27.00 3.15 -18.21
C GLN A 63 -25.61 3.58 -17.72
N PRO A 64 -24.56 3.34 -18.52
CA PRO A 64 -23.27 3.98 -18.32
C PRO A 64 -23.38 5.51 -18.25
N ILE A 65 -22.47 6.13 -17.50
CA ILE A 65 -22.32 7.58 -17.49
C ILE A 65 -20.89 7.97 -17.85
N VAL A 66 -20.75 9.06 -18.60
CA VAL A 66 -19.46 9.66 -18.92
C VAL A 66 -19.31 10.95 -18.13
N CYS A 67 -18.22 11.05 -17.39
CA CYS A 67 -17.81 12.25 -16.67
C CYS A 67 -16.55 12.81 -17.34
N THR A 68 -16.35 14.12 -17.20
CA THR A 68 -15.20 14.83 -17.78
C THR A 68 -14.23 15.24 -16.68
N TYR A 69 -12.95 15.32 -16.98
CA TYR A 69 -11.97 15.93 -16.09
C TYR A 69 -11.78 17.41 -16.42
N SER A 70 -11.99 18.26 -15.43
CA SER A 70 -11.75 19.70 -15.50
C SER A 70 -10.75 20.06 -14.42
N ASN A 71 -9.58 20.57 -14.82
CA ASN A 71 -8.46 20.86 -13.92
C ASN A 71 -8.10 19.66 -13.02
N GLY A 72 -8.01 18.46 -13.61
CA GLY A 72 -7.66 17.23 -12.89
C GLY A 72 -8.78 16.66 -12.02
N ARG A 73 -9.91 17.36 -11.85
CA ARG A 73 -11.04 16.90 -11.04
C ARG A 73 -12.14 16.30 -11.91
N LEU A 74 -12.65 15.16 -11.48
CA LEU A 74 -13.87 14.59 -12.05
C LEU A 74 -15.01 15.59 -11.91
N THR A 75 -15.68 15.87 -13.02
CA THR A 75 -16.79 16.80 -13.09
C THR A 75 -17.96 16.18 -13.85
N HIS A 76 -19.15 16.32 -13.28
CA HIS A 76 -20.40 15.95 -13.94
C HIS A 76 -21.46 17.01 -13.67
N ARG A 77 -22.03 17.59 -14.74
CA ARG A 77 -23.05 18.67 -14.65
C ARG A 77 -22.61 19.85 -13.76
N GLY A 78 -21.32 20.21 -13.82
CA GLY A 78 -20.73 21.32 -13.06
C GLY A 78 -20.41 21.00 -11.60
N LEU A 79 -20.65 19.77 -11.13
CA LEU A 79 -20.32 19.33 -9.77
C LEU A 79 -19.04 18.50 -9.78
N PRO A 80 -18.18 18.61 -8.75
CA PRO A 80 -16.90 17.89 -8.65
C PRO A 80 -17.07 16.42 -8.22
N TYR A 81 -18.22 15.82 -8.52
CA TYR A 81 -18.59 14.46 -8.17
C TYR A 81 -19.71 13.98 -9.10
N VAL A 82 -19.95 12.68 -9.08
CA VAL A 82 -21.13 12.07 -9.69
C VAL A 82 -21.87 11.21 -8.67
N MET A 83 -23.20 11.26 -8.69
CA MET A 83 -24.05 10.37 -7.92
C MET A 83 -24.42 9.17 -8.79
N LEU A 84 -24.05 7.98 -8.35
CA LEU A 84 -24.37 6.73 -9.02
C LEU A 84 -25.31 5.91 -8.14
N LEU A 85 -25.98 4.94 -8.76
CA LEU A 85 -26.81 4.01 -8.03
C LEU A 85 -25.93 3.11 -7.13
N ALA A 86 -26.27 3.07 -5.85
CA ALA A 86 -25.65 2.23 -4.82
C ALA A 86 -26.71 1.25 -4.29
N PRO A 87 -26.85 0.06 -4.90
CA PRO A 87 -27.84 -0.90 -4.48
C PRO A 87 -27.54 -1.46 -3.08
N ASN A 88 -28.60 -1.81 -2.34
CA ASN A 88 -28.55 -2.48 -1.04
C ASN A 88 -29.13 -3.90 -1.12
N GLU A 89 -29.16 -4.63 -0.01
CA GLU A 89 -29.71 -6.00 0.04
C GLU A 89 -31.15 -6.10 -0.49
N ALA A 90 -31.95 -5.04 -0.34
CA ALA A 90 -33.32 -5.00 -0.86
C ALA A 90 -33.39 -4.79 -2.38
N THR A 91 -32.37 -4.21 -3.02
CA THR A 91 -32.37 -3.84 -4.45
C THR A 91 -31.36 -4.58 -5.30
N ASN A 92 -30.47 -5.38 -4.69
CA ASN A 92 -29.32 -5.97 -5.35
C ASN A 92 -29.20 -7.48 -5.17
N PRO A 93 -28.88 -8.25 -6.24
CA PRO A 93 -28.23 -9.55 -6.09
C PRO A 93 -26.75 -9.36 -5.72
N THR A 94 -26.44 -9.41 -4.42
CA THR A 94 -25.15 -9.66 -3.70
C THR A 94 -23.78 -9.15 -4.20
N ASN A 95 -23.56 -8.60 -5.41
CA ASN A 95 -22.22 -8.30 -5.93
C ASN A 95 -22.13 -7.14 -6.95
N TRP A 96 -23.07 -6.20 -6.97
CA TRP A 96 -23.01 -5.05 -7.89
C TRP A 96 -21.72 -4.26 -7.75
N LYS A 97 -21.05 -4.02 -8.87
CA LYS A 97 -19.87 -3.17 -8.96
C LYS A 97 -20.05 -2.16 -10.08
N TRP A 98 -19.32 -1.06 -9.99
CA TRP A 98 -19.11 -0.13 -11.09
C TRP A 98 -17.72 -0.36 -11.66
N GLN A 99 -17.58 -0.29 -12.97
CA GLN A 99 -16.29 -0.29 -13.66
C GLN A 99 -15.97 1.12 -14.12
N ALA A 100 -14.76 1.60 -13.83
CA ALA A 100 -14.23 2.84 -14.36
C ALA A 100 -13.27 2.54 -15.51
N SER A 101 -13.52 3.13 -16.68
CA SER A 101 -12.62 3.14 -17.83
C SER A 101 -12.25 4.58 -18.20
N PHE A 102 -11.00 4.80 -18.59
CA PHE A 102 -10.42 6.15 -18.67
C PHE A 102 -9.89 6.44 -20.08
N ASP A 103 -10.21 7.63 -20.59
CA ASP A 103 -9.58 8.22 -21.78
C ASP A 103 -8.99 9.56 -21.37
N LEU A 104 -7.69 9.55 -21.04
CA LEU A 104 -6.99 10.68 -20.42
C LEU A 104 -5.93 11.24 -21.36
N ARG A 105 -5.74 12.55 -21.27
CA ARG A 105 -4.75 13.31 -22.04
C ARG A 105 -3.92 14.21 -21.13
N LEU A 106 -2.61 14.16 -21.32
CA LEU A 106 -1.63 15.09 -20.76
C LEU A 106 -0.94 15.78 -21.93
N ASN A 107 -1.07 17.11 -22.04
CA ASN A 107 -0.52 17.90 -23.15
C ASN A 107 -0.87 17.31 -24.55
N GLY A 108 -2.08 16.78 -24.70
CA GLY A 108 -2.55 16.13 -25.93
C GLY A 108 -2.10 14.67 -26.12
N ALA A 109 -1.10 14.21 -25.38
CA ALA A 109 -0.65 12.81 -25.40
C ALA A 109 -1.59 11.90 -24.58
N GLN A 110 -1.82 10.68 -25.06
CA GLN A 110 -2.64 9.70 -24.34
C GLN A 110 -1.94 9.21 -23.07
N VAL A 111 -2.67 9.20 -21.96
CA VAL A 111 -2.21 8.60 -20.71
C VAL A 111 -3.01 7.33 -20.43
N VAL A 112 -2.28 6.23 -20.18
CA VAL A 112 -2.90 4.94 -19.89
C VAL A 112 -3.12 4.80 -18.39
N ARG A 113 -4.39 4.81 -17.98
CA ARG A 113 -4.83 4.39 -16.65
C ARG A 113 -5.63 3.09 -16.80
N LYS A 114 -5.23 2.03 -16.09
CA LYS A 114 -5.93 0.75 -16.17
C LYS A 114 -7.37 0.91 -15.68
N GLN A 115 -8.31 0.29 -16.39
CA GLN A 115 -9.68 0.14 -15.91
C GLN A 115 -9.72 -0.76 -14.68
N PHE A 116 -10.65 -0.49 -13.77
CA PHE A 116 -10.85 -1.31 -12.59
C PHE A 116 -12.30 -1.21 -12.10
N SER A 117 -12.67 -2.11 -11.20
CA SER A 117 -14.03 -2.21 -10.68
C SER A 117 -14.06 -1.98 -9.17
N PHE A 118 -15.12 -1.33 -8.70
CA PHE A 118 -15.28 -0.96 -7.30
C PHE A 118 -16.72 -1.18 -6.83
N ALA A 119 -16.88 -1.48 -5.54
CA ALA A 119 -18.18 -1.45 -4.88
C ALA A 119 -18.49 -0.01 -4.47
N LEU A 120 -19.76 0.38 -4.59
CA LEU A 120 -20.20 1.73 -4.25
C LEU A 120 -21.10 1.67 -3.00
N PRO A 121 -20.64 2.19 -1.86
CA PRO A 121 -21.47 2.32 -0.66
C PRO A 121 -22.57 3.39 -0.85
N VAL A 122 -23.60 3.30 -0.02
CA VAL A 122 -24.63 4.34 0.10
C VAL A 122 -24.00 5.58 0.70
N TYR A 123 -24.18 6.73 0.05
CA TYR A 123 -23.65 7.99 0.53
C TYR A 123 -24.40 8.44 1.79
N ASP A 124 -23.65 8.67 2.85
CA ASP A 124 -24.12 9.28 4.10
C ASP A 124 -23.28 10.53 4.37
N PRO A 125 -23.86 11.74 4.19
CA PRO A 125 -23.13 12.99 4.42
C PRO A 125 -22.70 13.17 5.88
N ASP A 126 -23.39 12.55 6.83
CA ASP A 126 -23.18 12.69 8.27
C ASP A 126 -22.28 11.57 8.83
N ALA A 127 -21.78 10.67 7.98
CA ALA A 127 -20.88 9.60 8.37
C ALA A 127 -19.62 10.16 9.04
N ALA A 128 -19.22 9.53 10.16
CA ALA A 128 -18.00 9.90 10.88
C ALA A 128 -16.78 9.84 9.95
N LEU A 129 -15.99 10.91 9.95
CA LEU A 129 -14.80 11.00 9.12
C LEU A 129 -13.74 9.99 9.58
N VAL A 130 -13.20 9.25 8.64
CA VAL A 130 -12.04 8.37 8.85
C VAL A 130 -10.84 9.05 8.21
N ALA A 131 -9.82 9.39 9.00
CA ALA A 131 -8.65 10.15 8.54
C ALA A 131 -9.02 11.45 7.78
N GLY A 132 -10.05 12.17 8.26
CA GLY A 132 -10.50 13.43 7.67
C GLY A 132 -11.31 13.29 6.37
N ARG A 133 -11.69 12.07 5.96
CA ARG A 133 -12.50 11.82 4.76
C ARG A 133 -13.78 11.06 5.10
N ASN A 134 -14.84 11.30 4.33
CA ASN A 134 -16.09 10.59 4.48
C ASN A 134 -15.95 9.18 3.88
N PRO A 135 -16.12 8.09 4.66
CA PRO A 135 -15.89 6.72 4.21
C PRO A 135 -16.95 6.21 3.21
N THR A 136 -18.05 6.94 3.03
CA THR A 136 -19.11 6.61 2.07
C THR A 136 -18.92 7.24 0.69
N ILE A 137 -17.81 7.98 0.50
CA ILE A 137 -17.40 8.53 -0.79
C ILE A 137 -16.34 7.61 -1.40
N VAL A 138 -16.56 7.16 -2.63
CA VAL A 138 -15.53 6.45 -3.39
C VAL A 138 -14.67 7.46 -4.12
N ASN A 139 -13.40 7.53 -3.75
CA ASN A 139 -12.40 8.31 -4.48
C ASN A 139 -11.57 7.40 -5.38
N LEU A 140 -11.74 7.52 -6.70
CA LEU A 140 -11.10 6.64 -7.69
C LEU A 140 -9.57 6.68 -7.65
N THR A 141 -8.96 7.80 -7.24
CA THR A 141 -7.52 7.90 -7.00
C THR A 141 -7.06 6.93 -5.93
N THR A 142 -7.84 6.80 -4.84
CA THR A 142 -7.47 5.99 -3.67
C THR A 142 -7.82 4.52 -3.81
N VAL A 143 -8.89 4.19 -4.54
CA VAL A 143 -9.32 2.79 -4.73
C VAL A 143 -8.68 2.14 -5.97
N GLN A 144 -7.90 2.90 -6.73
CA GLN A 144 -7.18 2.36 -7.87
C GLN A 144 -6.20 1.28 -7.41
N PRO A 145 -6.21 0.08 -8.02
CA PRO A 145 -5.25 -0.95 -7.71
C PRO A 145 -3.83 -0.47 -8.00
N VAL A 146 -2.92 -0.63 -7.03
CA VAL A 146 -1.50 -0.37 -7.24
C VAL A 146 -0.93 -1.58 -7.97
N ASN A 147 -0.42 -1.38 -9.18
CA ASN A 147 0.31 -2.44 -9.88
C ASN A 147 1.73 -2.48 -9.33
N VAL A 148 2.08 -3.53 -8.60
CA VAL A 148 3.48 -3.81 -8.27
C VAL A 148 4.09 -4.54 -9.47
N PRO A 149 5.14 -4.01 -10.10
CA PRO A 149 5.80 -4.70 -11.20
C PRO A 149 6.23 -6.12 -10.76
N GLY A 150 5.82 -7.15 -11.51
CA GLY A 150 6.19 -8.54 -11.23
C GLY A 150 5.18 -9.36 -10.41
N SER A 151 4.17 -8.76 -9.77
CA SER A 151 3.06 -9.52 -9.19
C SER A 151 1.93 -9.61 -10.20
N GLY A 152 1.64 -10.80 -10.73
CA GLY A 152 0.50 -11.03 -11.63
C GLY A 152 -0.89 -10.69 -11.04
N THR A 153 -0.94 -10.23 -9.79
CA THR A 153 -2.10 -9.80 -9.03
C THR A 153 -2.00 -8.30 -8.74
N GLY A 154 -3.01 -7.54 -9.15
CA GLY A 154 -3.19 -6.15 -8.73
C GLY A 154 -3.58 -6.11 -7.26
N VAL A 155 -2.85 -5.34 -6.44
CA VAL A 155 -3.22 -5.15 -5.04
C VAL A 155 -4.25 -4.03 -4.99
N VAL A 156 -5.47 -4.36 -4.57
CA VAL A 156 -6.51 -3.36 -4.26
C VAL A 156 -6.22 -2.86 -2.85
N GLN A 157 -5.88 -1.58 -2.71
CA GLN A 157 -5.82 -0.96 -1.40
C GLN A 157 -7.27 -0.83 -0.90
N GLY A 158 -7.59 -1.54 0.20
CA GLY A 158 -8.87 -1.34 0.90
C GLY A 158 -9.01 0.09 1.42
N PRO A 159 -10.18 0.47 1.96
CA PRO A 159 -10.34 1.76 2.64
C PRO A 159 -9.22 1.98 3.68
N ILE A 160 -8.80 3.22 3.87
CA ILE A 160 -7.74 3.56 4.84
C ILE A 160 -8.13 2.99 6.22
N GLY A 161 -7.23 2.21 6.85
CA GLY A 161 -7.48 1.50 8.10
C GLY A 161 -8.07 0.09 7.96
N PHE A 162 -8.15 -0.46 6.74
CA PHE A 162 -8.54 -1.86 6.47
C PHE A 162 -7.38 -2.71 5.95
N SER A 163 -6.13 -2.32 6.23
CA SER A 163 -4.99 -3.22 6.01
C SER A 163 -5.18 -4.46 6.89
N ILE A 164 -5.17 -5.63 6.25
CA ILE A 164 -5.17 -6.90 6.98
C ILE A 164 -3.79 -7.05 7.62
N THR A 165 -3.77 -7.08 8.94
CA THR A 165 -2.56 -7.24 9.75
C THR A 165 -2.35 -8.68 10.19
N GLY A 166 -3.39 -9.51 10.13
CA GLY A 166 -3.35 -10.89 10.56
C GLY A 166 -4.40 -11.75 9.87
N VAL A 167 -4.07 -13.03 9.72
CA VAL A 167 -4.98 -14.08 9.29
C VAL A 167 -4.85 -15.21 10.29
N GLU A 168 -5.97 -15.66 10.85
CA GLU A 168 -6.01 -16.79 11.78
C GLU A 168 -7.03 -17.81 11.30
N ILE A 169 -6.71 -19.09 11.51
CA ILE A 169 -7.67 -20.17 11.35
C ILE A 169 -8.40 -20.31 12.69
N VAL A 170 -9.70 -20.02 12.69
CA VAL A 170 -10.59 -20.23 13.82
C VAL A 170 -11.43 -21.48 13.58
N GLU A 171 -12.09 -21.99 14.63
CA GLU A 171 -12.81 -23.27 14.60
C GLU A 171 -13.77 -23.42 13.41
N ASP A 172 -14.45 -22.33 13.02
CA ASP A 172 -15.46 -22.32 11.94
C ASP A 172 -15.00 -21.62 10.65
N GLY A 173 -13.72 -21.23 10.51
CA GLY A 173 -13.33 -20.43 9.34
C GLY A 173 -11.94 -19.80 9.37
N ILE A 174 -11.70 -18.96 8.37
CA ILE A 174 -10.54 -18.08 8.31
C ILE A 174 -10.98 -16.68 8.75
N GLN A 175 -10.41 -16.18 9.85
CA GLN A 175 -10.65 -14.84 10.37
C GLN A 175 -9.54 -13.89 9.93
N PHE A 176 -9.93 -12.75 9.37
CA PHE A 176 -9.02 -11.66 9.02
C PHE A 176 -9.02 -10.62 10.14
N TYR A 177 -7.88 -10.00 10.40
CA TYR A 177 -7.70 -8.95 11.40
C TYR A 177 -7.14 -7.67 10.79
N ARG A 178 -7.51 -6.53 11.35
CA ARG A 178 -6.93 -5.21 11.05
C ARG A 178 -6.37 -4.57 12.31
N GLU A 179 -5.43 -3.64 12.15
CA GLU A 179 -4.96 -2.82 13.26
C GLU A 179 -6.07 -1.88 13.76
N ALA A 180 -6.23 -1.77 15.08
CA ALA A 180 -7.11 -0.82 15.72
C ALA A 180 -6.44 -0.23 16.97
N PRO A 181 -6.11 1.07 16.97
CA PRO A 181 -5.59 1.73 18.16
C PRO A 181 -6.58 1.62 19.33
N GLY A 182 -6.14 1.01 20.43
CA GLY A 182 -6.95 0.87 21.66
C GLY A 182 -7.62 -0.49 21.88
N SER A 183 -7.40 -1.50 21.02
CA SER A 183 -7.77 -2.89 21.36
C SER A 183 -6.67 -3.55 22.23
N PRO A 184 -7.00 -4.56 23.06
CA PRO A 184 -6.04 -5.21 23.97
C PRO A 184 -4.80 -5.76 23.26
N ASP A 185 -4.98 -6.26 22.03
CA ASP A 185 -3.93 -6.89 21.22
C ASP A 185 -3.53 -6.02 20.00
N GLY A 186 -3.99 -4.77 19.95
CA GLY A 186 -3.77 -3.85 18.82
C GLY A 186 -4.48 -4.23 17.51
N GLN A 187 -5.20 -5.36 17.48
CA GLN A 187 -5.94 -5.84 16.31
C GLN A 187 -7.43 -6.05 16.62
N VAL A 188 -8.28 -5.97 15.58
CA VAL A 188 -9.71 -6.29 15.63
C VAL A 188 -10.12 -7.12 14.41
N PRO A 189 -11.05 -8.07 14.57
CA PRO A 189 -11.53 -8.90 13.47
C PRO A 189 -12.26 -8.07 12.40
N VAL A 190 -12.02 -8.42 11.14
CA VAL A 190 -12.67 -7.85 9.96
C VAL A 190 -13.75 -8.82 9.49
N GLY A 191 -15.02 -8.45 9.73
CA GLY A 191 -16.16 -9.25 9.32
C GLY A 191 -16.29 -10.58 10.06
N VAL A 192 -17.15 -11.46 9.54
CA VAL A 192 -17.32 -12.83 10.02
C VAL A 192 -16.26 -13.75 9.39
N PRO A 193 -15.82 -14.82 10.08
CA PRO A 193 -14.91 -15.80 9.50
C PRO A 193 -15.43 -16.31 8.16
N VAL A 194 -14.52 -16.42 7.18
CA VAL A 194 -14.86 -17.08 5.92
C VAL A 194 -14.97 -18.57 6.20
N PRO A 195 -16.13 -19.20 5.97
CA PRO A 195 -16.33 -20.61 6.28
C PRO A 195 -15.37 -21.46 5.44
N LEU A 196 -14.78 -22.46 6.08
CA LEU A 196 -13.99 -23.45 5.37
C LEU A 196 -14.90 -24.18 4.36
N PRO A 197 -14.39 -24.53 3.16
CA PRO A 197 -15.20 -25.23 2.17
C PRO A 197 -15.79 -26.51 2.76
N ALA A 198 -17.11 -26.68 2.60
CA ALA A 198 -17.83 -27.85 3.08
C ALA A 198 -17.23 -29.12 2.44
N GLY A 199 -16.57 -29.93 3.27
CA GLY A 199 -15.71 -31.03 2.83
C GLY A 199 -14.40 -31.15 3.60
N SER A 200 -14.06 -30.19 4.47
CA SER A 200 -13.01 -30.36 5.49
C SER A 200 -13.48 -31.29 6.61
N GLY A 201 -13.79 -32.54 6.26
CA GLY A 201 -13.72 -33.63 7.22
C GLY A 201 -12.29 -33.77 7.71
N VAL A 202 -12.10 -34.56 8.77
CA VAL A 202 -10.79 -35.03 9.21
C VAL A 202 -10.02 -35.51 7.98
N ILE A 203 -8.98 -34.78 7.60
CA ILE A 203 -8.03 -35.24 6.61
C ILE A 203 -7.30 -36.38 7.33
N GLU A 204 -7.67 -37.62 7.03
CA GLU A 204 -6.94 -38.80 7.50
C GLU A 204 -5.46 -38.55 7.21
N ALA A 205 -4.59 -38.73 8.21
CA ALA A 205 -3.17 -38.37 8.12
C ALA A 205 -2.50 -38.96 6.86
N ASP A 206 -3.02 -40.09 6.39
CA ASP A 206 -2.57 -40.85 5.23
C ASP A 206 -2.90 -40.17 3.88
N SER A 207 -3.84 -39.21 3.85
CA SER A 207 -4.25 -38.53 2.62
C SER A 207 -3.36 -37.35 2.21
N VAL A 208 -2.35 -37.02 3.04
CA VAL A 208 -1.37 -35.95 2.79
C VAL A 208 0.06 -36.51 2.59
N GLU A 209 0.23 -37.84 2.52
CA GLU A 209 1.55 -38.49 2.44
C GLU A 209 2.44 -37.95 1.30
N ALA A 210 1.86 -37.52 0.18
CA ALA A 210 2.62 -36.97 -0.95
C ALA A 210 3.22 -35.57 -0.69
N ALA A 211 2.69 -34.81 0.28
CA ALA A 211 3.15 -33.47 0.63
C ALA A 211 3.85 -33.40 2.00
N MET A 212 3.74 -34.46 2.80
CA MET A 212 4.47 -34.58 4.06
C MET A 212 5.89 -35.06 3.82
N LEU A 213 6.85 -34.51 4.60
CA LEU A 213 8.17 -35.10 4.70
C LEU A 213 8.03 -36.54 5.20
N ALA A 214 8.76 -37.47 4.56
CA ALA A 214 8.83 -38.87 4.98
C ALA A 214 9.13 -38.93 6.49
N PRO A 215 8.55 -39.89 7.24
CA PRO A 215 8.68 -39.95 8.71
C PRO A 215 10.13 -39.84 9.20
N GLU A 216 11.05 -40.53 8.51
CA GLU A 216 12.49 -40.52 8.79
C GLU A 216 13.14 -39.13 8.61
N VAL A 217 12.60 -38.30 7.72
CA VAL A 217 13.06 -36.92 7.50
C VAL A 217 12.41 -35.98 8.51
N ARG A 218 11.15 -36.22 8.90
CA ARG A 218 10.46 -35.47 9.94
C ARG A 218 11.15 -35.65 11.29
N ASP A 219 11.46 -36.88 11.68
CA ASP A 219 12.16 -37.19 12.92
C ASP A 219 13.57 -36.56 12.93
N LYS A 220 14.24 -36.53 11.77
CA LYS A 220 15.52 -35.81 11.61
C LYS A 220 15.38 -34.30 11.75
N VAL A 221 14.30 -33.70 11.25
CA VAL A 221 14.05 -32.25 11.34
C VAL A 221 13.68 -31.86 12.78
N GLU A 222 12.82 -32.63 13.44
CA GLU A 222 12.46 -32.40 14.85
C GLU A 222 13.64 -32.64 15.79
N ALA A 223 14.50 -33.62 15.49
CA ALA A 223 15.73 -33.85 16.23
C ALA A 223 16.88 -32.89 15.86
N ALA A 224 16.76 -32.12 14.77
CA ALA A 224 17.89 -31.35 14.24
C ALA A 224 18.27 -30.15 15.12
N ILE A 225 17.34 -29.58 15.89
CA ILE A 225 17.60 -28.39 16.71
C ILE A 225 16.63 -28.37 17.89
N THR A 226 17.14 -28.47 19.11
CA THR A 226 16.31 -28.25 20.32
C THR A 226 15.94 -26.77 20.43
N GLU A 227 14.81 -26.45 21.07
CA GLU A 227 14.35 -25.05 21.25
C GLU A 227 15.41 -24.17 21.96
N ALA A 228 16.23 -24.78 22.83
CA ALA A 228 17.38 -24.15 23.46
C ALA A 228 18.52 -23.81 22.47
N GLU A 229 18.78 -24.69 21.48
CA GLU A 229 19.75 -24.44 20.42
C GLU A 229 19.22 -23.44 19.38
N ALA A 230 17.92 -23.46 19.09
CA ALA A 230 17.27 -22.47 18.23
C ALA A 230 17.33 -21.07 18.86
N THR A 231 17.10 -20.96 20.17
CA THR A 231 17.20 -19.70 20.93
C THR A 231 18.65 -19.19 20.97
N ASN A 232 19.65 -20.07 21.11
CA ASN A 232 21.06 -19.68 21.01
C ASN A 232 21.47 -19.23 19.59
N ARG A 233 20.83 -19.76 18.55
CA ARG A 233 21.04 -19.30 17.16
C ARG A 233 20.28 -18.00 16.87
N TYR A 234 19.14 -17.79 17.53
CA TYR A 234 18.32 -16.59 17.45
C TYR A 234 18.58 -15.67 18.65
N VAL A 235 19.84 -15.42 18.98
CA VAL A 235 20.18 -14.21 19.72
C VAL A 235 20.16 -13.08 18.68
N PRO A 236 19.20 -12.14 18.70
CA PRO A 236 19.33 -10.95 17.88
C PRO A 236 20.64 -10.28 18.27
N VAL A 237 21.63 -10.35 17.38
CA VAL A 237 22.88 -9.61 17.55
C VAL A 237 22.48 -8.16 17.35
N ALA A 238 22.09 -7.49 18.45
CA ALA A 238 22.02 -6.04 18.47
C ALA A 238 23.37 -5.55 17.92
N PRO A 239 23.40 -4.62 16.95
CA PRO A 239 24.65 -4.19 16.35
C PRO A 239 25.54 -3.60 17.43
N THR A 240 26.51 -4.39 17.91
CA THR A 240 27.54 -3.94 18.83
C THR A 240 28.55 -3.15 18.01
N ALA A 241 28.35 -1.84 17.97
CA ALA A 241 29.37 -0.94 17.47
C ALA A 241 30.45 -0.79 18.55
N THR A 242 31.69 -1.19 18.25
CA THR A 242 32.85 -0.90 19.10
C THR A 242 33.62 0.28 18.53
N TYR A 243 33.97 1.22 19.40
CA TYR A 243 34.73 2.42 19.03
C TYR A 243 36.07 2.42 19.76
N THR A 244 37.15 2.71 19.04
CA THR A 244 38.40 3.13 19.65
C THR A 244 38.61 4.61 19.42
N TYR A 245 39.23 5.28 20.39
CA TYR A 245 39.44 6.72 20.37
C TYR A 245 40.94 7.02 20.41
N GLU A 246 41.33 8.11 19.77
CA GLU A 246 42.63 8.73 19.95
C GLU A 246 42.47 10.15 20.51
N THR A 247 43.48 10.61 21.24
CA THR A 247 43.54 11.99 21.75
C THR A 247 44.32 12.82 20.74
N ALA A 248 43.67 13.81 20.14
CA ALA A 248 44.28 14.76 19.22
C ALA A 248 45.20 15.76 19.96
N PRO A 249 46.08 16.50 19.26
CA PRO A 249 47.01 17.46 19.87
C PRO A 249 46.33 18.59 20.66
N ASP A 250 45.08 18.91 20.33
CA ASP A 250 44.21 19.84 21.03
C ASP A 250 43.59 19.27 22.33
N GLY A 251 43.83 17.99 22.62
CA GLY A 251 43.26 17.25 23.76
C GLY A 251 41.88 16.65 23.50
N ALA A 252 41.29 16.84 22.31
CA ALA A 252 39.99 16.28 21.96
C ALA A 252 40.08 14.76 21.73
N LYS A 253 39.06 14.02 22.15
CA LYS A 253 38.93 12.59 21.84
C LYS A 253 38.20 12.42 20.51
N ARG A 254 38.87 11.79 19.53
CA ARG A 254 38.31 11.53 18.20
C ARG A 254 38.24 10.02 17.94
N ILE A 255 37.29 9.58 17.13
CA ILE A 255 37.07 8.15 16.85
C ILE A 255 38.13 7.67 15.88
N LYS A 256 39.04 6.81 16.32
CA LYS A 256 40.09 6.25 15.47
C LYS A 256 39.57 5.10 14.62
N THR A 257 38.78 4.21 15.23
CA THR A 257 38.15 3.09 14.53
C THR A 257 36.73 2.85 15.01
N GLU A 258 35.87 2.42 14.11
CA GLU A 258 34.51 1.95 14.38
C GLU A 258 34.34 0.58 13.74
N THR A 259 34.01 -0.44 14.52
CA THR A 259 33.64 -1.76 13.99
C THR A 259 32.14 -1.96 14.17
N LYS A 260 31.42 -2.11 13.07
CA LYS A 260 29.97 -2.37 13.06
C LYS A 260 29.67 -3.51 12.09
N ASN A 261 28.93 -4.51 12.55
CA ASN A 261 28.54 -5.68 11.75
C ASN A 261 29.75 -6.34 11.03
N ALA A 262 30.87 -6.49 11.74
CA ALA A 262 32.14 -7.04 11.23
C ALA A 262 32.88 -6.20 10.15
N VAL A 263 32.42 -4.99 9.85
CA VAL A 263 33.15 -4.01 9.02
C VAL A 263 33.86 -3.04 9.95
N THR A 264 35.19 -2.89 9.79
CA THR A 264 35.98 -1.92 10.56
C THR A 264 36.30 -0.71 9.71
N MET A 265 35.78 0.44 10.11
CA MET A 265 36.10 1.73 9.54
C MET A 265 37.23 2.38 10.34
N THR A 266 38.26 2.85 9.66
CA THR A 266 39.36 3.62 10.24
C THR A 266 39.26 5.07 9.78
N TYR A 267 39.45 6.00 10.70
CA TYR A 267 39.42 7.43 10.43
C TYR A 267 40.79 8.03 10.72
N VAL A 268 41.25 8.91 9.83
CA VAL A 268 42.43 9.77 10.07
C VAL A 268 41.95 11.21 10.01
N TYR A 269 42.37 12.01 10.98
CA TYR A 269 41.96 13.41 11.09
C TYR A 269 43.05 14.36 10.60
N ASP A 270 42.63 15.48 10.01
CA ASP A 270 43.49 16.58 9.63
C ASP A 270 43.47 17.65 10.72
N ASP A 271 44.58 17.76 11.45
CA ASP A 271 44.74 18.77 12.49
C ASP A 271 44.89 20.20 11.92
N ALA A 272 45.26 20.35 10.63
CA ALA A 272 45.34 21.67 9.99
C ALA A 272 43.95 22.28 9.71
N HIS A 273 42.90 21.45 9.65
CA HIS A 273 41.53 21.86 9.36
C HIS A 273 40.57 21.54 10.51
N ASP A 274 40.96 21.95 11.72
CA ASP A 274 40.14 21.85 12.95
C ASP A 274 39.69 20.42 13.28
N GLY A 275 40.55 19.44 12.95
CA GLY A 275 40.30 18.06 13.34
C GLY A 275 39.22 17.33 12.57
N ARG A 276 38.99 17.73 11.32
CA ARG A 276 38.05 17.06 10.41
C ARG A 276 38.63 15.77 9.87
N ILE A 277 37.78 14.88 9.38
CA ILE A 277 38.22 13.59 8.82
C ILE A 277 38.95 13.85 7.51
N ALA A 278 40.25 13.54 7.46
CA ALA A 278 41.07 13.61 6.25
C ALA A 278 40.87 12.37 5.38
N THR A 279 40.81 11.19 6.01
CA THR A 279 40.56 9.93 5.33
C THR A 279 39.66 9.01 6.14
N GLN A 280 38.90 8.21 5.42
CA GLN A 280 38.09 7.13 5.95
C GLN A 280 38.40 5.87 5.14
N SER A 281 38.56 4.71 5.78
CA SER A 281 38.80 3.46 5.05
C SER A 281 38.16 2.27 5.73
N ASP A 282 37.53 1.41 4.93
CA ASP A 282 36.98 0.11 5.35
C ASP A 282 37.98 -1.05 5.18
N GLY A 283 39.25 -0.74 4.88
CA GLY A 283 40.30 -1.69 4.57
C GLY A 283 40.35 -2.15 3.10
N THR A 284 39.33 -1.84 2.30
CA THR A 284 39.26 -2.14 0.86
C THR A 284 39.28 -0.87 0.01
N THR A 285 38.51 0.13 0.42
CA THR A 285 38.39 1.44 -0.22
C THR A 285 38.90 2.51 0.75
N THR A 286 39.56 3.54 0.23
CA THR A 286 39.99 4.69 1.03
C THR A 286 39.38 5.96 0.47
N TRP A 287 38.48 6.56 1.22
CA TRP A 287 37.92 7.85 0.90
C TRP A 287 38.82 8.95 1.45
N THR A 288 39.28 9.84 0.58
CA THR A 288 40.06 11.03 0.94
C THR A 288 39.20 12.28 0.81
N PHE A 289 39.18 13.07 1.87
CA PHE A 289 38.37 14.27 2.01
C PHE A 289 39.28 15.48 1.89
N ASN A 290 39.04 16.32 0.89
CA ASN A 290 39.79 17.55 0.71
C ASN A 290 38.98 18.72 1.26
N TYR A 291 39.64 19.61 1.99
CA TYR A 291 39.06 20.83 2.52
C TYR A 291 39.79 22.05 1.97
N ASP A 292 39.07 23.17 1.80
CA ASP A 292 39.71 24.45 1.56
C ASP A 292 40.23 25.09 2.86
N THR A 293 40.84 26.28 2.72
CA THR A 293 41.40 27.04 3.84
C THR A 293 40.36 27.53 4.84
N ASP A 294 39.08 27.57 4.47
CA ASP A 294 37.96 27.92 5.33
C ASP A 294 37.30 26.66 5.94
N GLY A 295 37.83 25.48 5.62
CA GLY A 295 37.36 24.18 6.06
C GLY A 295 36.17 23.65 5.26
N LEU A 296 35.76 24.26 4.15
CA LEU A 296 34.67 23.72 3.33
C LEU A 296 35.15 22.49 2.55
N MET A 297 34.33 21.43 2.53
CA MET A 297 34.64 20.19 1.85
C MET A 297 34.62 20.41 0.33
N LEU A 298 35.77 20.24 -0.32
CA LEU A 298 35.95 20.45 -1.76
C LEU A 298 35.60 19.22 -2.61
N GLY A 299 35.62 18.03 -2.00
CA GLY A 299 35.25 16.78 -2.66
C GLY A 299 35.75 15.53 -1.94
N VAL A 300 35.22 14.38 -2.36
CA VAL A 300 35.63 13.04 -1.90
C VAL A 300 36.24 12.28 -3.08
N GLY A 301 37.48 11.82 -2.93
CA GLY A 301 38.08 10.82 -3.81
C GLY A 301 37.99 9.43 -3.18
N ALA A 302 37.76 8.39 -3.98
CA ALA A 302 37.77 6.98 -3.56
C ALA A 302 38.91 6.20 -4.23
#